data_AF-A0A2S9E6K6-F1
#
_entry.id   AF-A0A2S9E6K6-F1
#
_cell.length_a   1.000
_cell.length_b   1.000
_cell.length_c   1.000
_cell.angle_alpha   90.00
_cell.angle_beta   90.00
_cell.angle_gamma   90.00
#
_symmetry.space_group_name_H-M   'P 1'
#
loop_
_entity.id
_entity.type
_entity.pdbx_description
1 polymer ?
#
loop_
_entity_poly.entity_id
_entity_poly.type
_entity_poly.pdbx_seq_one_letter_code
_entity_poly.pdbx_strand_id
1 'polypeptide(L)'
;MSDYAKIYERDGYRCPHCGHRATSVQHRMNRQMGGSRAPMRNAPSNLLAFCWAGNVDMEGNSETARDALAKGWKIPTTEDPKLVPYYDVMDNCWYLLDDDYMREPYYAPETEE
;
A
#
# COMPACT_ATOMS: atom_id res chain seq x y z
N MET A 1 -4.38 -1.78 21.07
CA MET A 1 -4.82 -1.68 19.67
C MET A 1 -3.99 -2.63 18.84
N SER A 2 -4.59 -3.46 17.98
CA SER A 2 -3.83 -4.39 17.12
C SER A 2 -3.10 -3.63 16.01
N ASP A 3 -2.05 -4.22 15.44
CA ASP A 3 -1.28 -3.61 14.34
C ASP A 3 -2.18 -3.27 13.14
N TYR A 4 -3.13 -4.15 12.80
CA TYR A 4 -4.10 -3.87 11.73
C TYR A 4 -5.05 -2.71 12.06
N ALA A 5 -5.46 -2.54 13.32
CA ALA A 5 -6.31 -1.41 13.69
C ALA A 5 -5.60 -0.07 13.45
N LYS A 6 -4.29 0.01 13.72
CA LYS A 6 -3.47 1.19 13.41
C LYS A 6 -3.39 1.47 11.90
N ILE A 7 -3.26 0.42 11.07
CA ILE A 7 -3.26 0.56 9.61
C ILE A 7 -4.60 1.15 9.12
N TYR A 8 -5.72 0.62 9.60
CA TYR A 8 -7.03 1.15 9.24
C TYR A 8 -7.22 2.60 9.70
N GLU A 9 -6.77 2.96 10.89
CA GLU A 9 -6.87 4.32 11.41
C GLU A 9 -6.01 5.30 10.60
N ARG A 10 -4.74 4.95 10.34
CA ARG A 10 -3.82 5.73 9.50
C ARG A 10 -4.42 6.02 8.12
N ASP A 11 -5.02 5.01 7.51
CA ASP A 11 -5.57 5.10 6.16
C ASP A 11 -7.04 5.59 6.15
N GLY A 12 -7.59 6.03 7.28
CA GLY A 12 -8.95 6.56 7.39
C GLY A 12 -10.05 5.55 7.02
N TYR A 13 -9.81 4.27 7.27
CA TYR A 13 -10.72 3.14 7.01
C TYR A 13 -11.19 3.00 5.55
N ARG A 14 -10.46 3.59 4.60
CA ARG A 14 -10.80 3.58 3.16
C ARG A 14 -9.73 2.87 2.33
N CYS A 15 -10.16 2.35 1.19
CA CYS A 15 -9.29 1.79 0.17
C CYS A 15 -8.70 2.91 -0.69
N PRO A 16 -7.36 3.05 -0.81
CA PRO A 16 -6.76 4.10 -1.62
C PRO A 16 -6.94 3.91 -3.13
N HIS A 17 -7.41 2.73 -3.57
CA HIS A 17 -7.73 2.45 -4.98
C HIS A 17 -9.11 2.98 -5.40
N CYS A 18 -10.11 2.93 -4.52
CA CYS A 18 -11.49 3.20 -4.93
C CYS A 18 -12.34 3.94 -3.88
N GLY A 19 -11.77 4.33 -2.74
CA GLY A 19 -12.46 5.06 -1.67
C GLY A 19 -13.45 4.26 -0.83
N HIS A 20 -13.83 3.05 -1.25
CA HIS A 20 -14.71 2.20 -0.45
C HIS A 20 -14.09 1.82 0.89
N ARG A 21 -14.94 1.45 1.86
CA ARG A 21 -14.49 0.96 3.17
C ARG A 21 -13.48 -0.17 3.02
N ALA A 22 -12.34 -0.02 3.68
CA ALA A 22 -11.34 -1.06 3.75
C ALA A 22 -11.85 -2.22 4.62
N THR A 23 -11.74 -3.43 4.10
CA THR A 23 -12.19 -4.67 4.75
C THR A 23 -11.07 -5.69 4.90
N SER A 24 -9.90 -5.39 4.35
CA SER A 24 -8.70 -6.21 4.42
C SER A 24 -7.46 -5.31 4.49
N VAL A 25 -6.32 -5.91 4.82
CA VAL A 25 -5.01 -5.28 4.70
C VAL A 25 -4.32 -5.89 3.48
N GLN A 26 -3.79 -5.04 2.62
CA GLN A 26 -2.99 -5.43 1.47
C GLN A 26 -1.51 -5.36 1.80
N HIS A 27 -0.78 -6.42 1.45
CA HIS A 27 0.68 -6.42 1.43
C HIS A 27 1.16 -5.86 0.08
N ARG A 28 1.84 -4.71 0.10
CA ARG A 28 2.36 -4.07 -1.12
C ARG A 28 3.43 -4.94 -1.78
N MET A 29 4.41 -5.35 -0.97
CA MET A 29 5.36 -6.41 -1.28
C MET A 29 4.74 -7.75 -0.87
N ASN A 30 4.64 -8.67 -1.82
CA ASN A 30 4.02 -9.96 -1.59
C ASN A 30 4.74 -10.75 -0.48
N ARG A 31 3.97 -11.34 0.44
CA ARG A 31 4.49 -12.09 1.60
C ARG A 31 5.17 -13.42 1.26
N GLN A 32 5.09 -13.86 0.00
CA GLN A 32 5.37 -15.21 -0.53
C GLN A 32 4.66 -16.33 0.26
N MET A 33 4.56 -17.52 -0.32
CA MET A 33 4.01 -18.69 0.36
C MET A 33 4.98 -19.17 1.45
N GLY A 34 4.48 -19.52 2.64
CA GLY A 34 5.28 -20.09 3.73
C GLY A 34 5.48 -19.22 4.98
N GLY A 35 4.82 -18.06 5.07
CA GLY A 35 4.83 -17.26 6.31
C GLY A 35 6.23 -16.74 6.65
N SER A 36 6.90 -16.14 5.67
CA SER A 36 8.24 -15.58 5.87
C SER A 36 8.26 -14.62 7.07
N ARG A 37 9.20 -14.88 7.99
CA ARG A 37 9.44 -14.07 9.20
C ARG A 37 10.27 -12.80 8.92
N ALA A 38 10.54 -12.50 7.66
CA ALA A 38 11.29 -11.29 7.29
C ALA A 38 10.53 -10.06 7.82
N PRO A 39 11.13 -9.26 8.73
CA PRO A 39 10.42 -8.17 9.42
C PRO A 39 9.73 -7.20 8.45
N MET A 40 10.37 -6.89 7.32
CA MET A 40 9.85 -5.99 6.30
C MET A 40 8.53 -6.45 5.66
N ARG A 41 8.21 -7.75 5.67
CA ARG A 41 6.97 -8.25 5.03
C ARG A 41 5.71 -7.93 5.81
N ASN A 42 5.79 -7.77 7.12
CA ASN A 42 4.67 -7.36 7.96
C ASN A 42 4.86 -5.96 8.55
N ALA A 43 5.87 -5.24 8.09
CA ALA A 43 6.15 -3.89 8.54
C ALA A 43 5.03 -2.92 8.11
N PRO A 44 4.65 -1.93 8.92
CA PRO A 44 3.56 -1.00 8.60
C PRO A 44 3.71 -0.27 7.26
N SER A 45 4.95 0.00 6.82
CA SER A 45 5.27 0.58 5.50
C SER A 45 4.86 -0.30 4.32
N ASN A 46 4.76 -1.62 4.55
CA ASN A 46 4.37 -2.61 3.55
C ASN A 46 2.86 -2.91 3.55
N LEU A 47 2.09 -2.33 4.47
CA LEU A 47 0.68 -2.63 4.66
C LEU A 47 -0.19 -1.45 4.28
N LEU A 48 -1.28 -1.69 3.55
CA LEU A 48 -2.32 -0.71 3.24
C LEU A 48 -3.69 -1.22 3.66
N ALA A 49 -4.54 -0.35 4.19
CA ALA A 49 -5.97 -0.62 4.27
C ALA A 49 -6.53 -0.73 2.85
N PHE A 50 -7.26 -1.80 2.55
CA PHE A 50 -7.76 -2.07 1.21
C PHE A 50 -9.14 -2.74 1.23
N CYS A 51 -9.89 -2.62 0.15
CA CYS A 51 -11.14 -3.38 0.00
C CYS A 51 -10.83 -4.79 -0.49
N TRP A 52 -11.62 -5.77 -0.05
CA TRP A 52 -11.40 -7.16 -0.44
C TRP A 52 -11.52 -7.36 -1.96
N ALA A 53 -12.48 -6.71 -2.60
CA ALA A 53 -12.69 -6.81 -4.04
C ALA A 53 -11.47 -6.30 -4.83
N GLY A 54 -10.86 -5.19 -4.41
CA GLY A 54 -9.66 -4.67 -5.04
C GLY A 54 -8.45 -5.59 -4.87
N ASN A 55 -8.31 -6.23 -3.70
CA ASN A 55 -7.26 -7.22 -3.47
C ASN A 55 -7.38 -8.42 -4.43
N VAL A 56 -8.59 -8.96 -4.58
CA VAL A 56 -8.84 -10.08 -5.51
C VAL A 56 -8.60 -9.67 -6.96
N ASP A 57 -9.06 -8.47 -7.36
CA ASP A 57 -8.92 -8.01 -8.74
C ASP A 57 -7.44 -7.80 -9.13
N MET A 58 -6.60 -7.29 -8.22
CA MET A 58 -5.15 -7.18 -8.44
C MET A 58 -4.43 -8.53 -8.63
N GLU A 59 -5.02 -9.63 -8.16
CA GLU A 59 -4.47 -10.98 -8.35
C GLU A 59 -4.97 -11.64 -9.64
N GLY A 60 -6.20 -11.34 -10.06
CA GLY A 60 -6.86 -11.97 -11.20
C GLY A 60 -6.83 -11.19 -12.52
N ASN A 61 -6.61 -9.87 -12.47
CA ASN A 61 -6.66 -8.98 -13.64
C ASN A 61 -5.28 -8.34 -13.91
N SER A 62 -4.73 -8.57 -15.10
CA SER A 62 -3.42 -8.03 -15.49
C SER A 62 -3.38 -6.51 -15.62
N GLU A 63 -4.49 -5.89 -16.03
CA GLU A 63 -4.56 -4.43 -16.15
C GLU A 63 -4.56 -3.78 -14.77
N THR A 64 -5.39 -4.29 -13.86
CA THR A 64 -5.42 -3.85 -12.45
C THR A 64 -4.08 -4.10 -11.76
N ALA A 65 -3.43 -5.25 -12.03
CA ALA A 65 -2.11 -5.54 -11.48
C ALA A 65 -1.04 -4.54 -11.97
N ARG A 66 -1.10 -4.14 -13.24
CA ARG A 66 -0.20 -3.12 -13.80
C ARG A 66 -0.45 -1.75 -13.17
N ASP A 67 -1.72 -1.37 -13.02
CA ASP A 67 -2.11 -0.12 -12.37
C ASP A 67 -1.67 -0.09 -10.90
N ALA A 68 -1.81 -1.20 -10.18
CA ALA A 68 -1.36 -1.34 -8.80
C ALA A 68 0.15 -1.18 -8.63
N LEU A 69 0.94 -1.68 -9.59
CA LEU A 69 2.39 -1.44 -9.62
C LEU A 69 2.70 0.03 -9.89
N ALA A 70 2.03 0.63 -10.88
CA ALA A 70 2.23 2.04 -11.23
C ALA A 70 1.87 2.97 -10.07
N LYS A 71 0.83 2.64 -9.29
CA LYS A 71 0.33 3.43 -8.15
C LYS A 71 0.90 3.02 -6.79
N GLY A 72 1.87 2.10 -6.77
CA GLY A 72 2.55 1.66 -5.55
C GLY A 72 1.68 0.88 -4.56
N TRP A 73 0.46 0.47 -4.93
CA TRP A 73 -0.36 -0.47 -4.11
C TRP A 73 0.23 -1.86 -4.09
N LYS A 74 1.03 -2.18 -5.10
CA LYS A 74 1.88 -3.36 -5.19
C LYS A 74 3.29 -2.92 -5.56
N ILE A 75 4.29 -3.60 -5.03
CA ILE A 75 5.69 -3.32 -5.34
C ILE A 75 6.49 -4.62 -5.57
N PRO A 76 7.56 -4.57 -6.38
CA PRO A 76 8.51 -5.67 -6.51
C PRO A 76 9.14 -6.05 -5.17
N THR A 77 9.56 -7.30 -5.02
CA THR A 77 10.24 -7.79 -3.80
C THR A 77 11.65 -7.23 -3.60
N THR A 78 12.18 -6.52 -4.59
CA THR A 78 13.49 -5.86 -4.55
C THR A 78 13.43 -4.44 -4.02
N GLU A 79 12.24 -3.86 -3.90
CA GLU A 79 12.04 -2.48 -3.43
C GLU A 79 11.95 -2.39 -1.90
N ASP A 80 12.26 -1.23 -1.34
CA ASP A 80 11.95 -0.91 0.06
C ASP A 80 10.56 -0.23 0.13
N PRO A 81 9.57 -0.81 0.83
CA PRO A 81 8.25 -0.19 0.99
C PRO A 81 8.27 1.25 1.52
N LYS A 82 9.31 1.62 2.29
CA LYS A 82 9.48 2.97 2.84
C LYS A 82 9.94 4.01 1.82
N LEU A 83 10.47 3.57 0.68
CA LEU A 83 11.00 4.45 -0.37
C LEU A 83 10.08 4.56 -1.57
N VAL A 84 9.12 3.64 -1.71
CA VAL A 84 8.15 3.66 -2.80
C VAL A 84 6.87 4.32 -2.30
N PRO A 85 6.44 5.45 -2.88
CA PRO A 85 5.16 6.06 -2.52
C PRO A 85 3.99 5.24 -3.06
N TYR A 86 2.81 5.43 -2.49
CA TYR A 86 1.55 4.94 -3.07
C TYR A 86 0.61 6.10 -3.37
N TYR A 87 -0.23 5.92 -4.38
CA TYR A 87 -1.22 6.93 -4.77
C TYR A 87 -2.56 6.69 -4.06
N ASP A 88 -3.13 7.71 -3.44
CA ASP A 88 -4.52 7.67 -2.93
C ASP A 88 -5.42 8.42 -3.91
N VAL A 89 -6.36 7.70 -4.54
CA VAL A 89 -7.27 8.29 -5.54
C VAL A 89 -8.24 9.31 -4.94
N MET A 90 -8.56 9.18 -3.65
CA MET A 90 -9.53 10.08 -3.00
C MET A 90 -8.89 11.42 -2.66
N ASP A 91 -7.62 11.38 -2.28
CA ASP A 91 -6.85 12.58 -1.96
C ASP A 91 -6.16 13.16 -3.19
N ASN A 92 -6.10 12.41 -4.30
CA ASN A 92 -5.36 12.75 -5.51
C ASN A 92 -3.89 13.12 -5.20
N CYS A 93 -3.26 12.33 -4.33
CA CYS A 93 -1.95 12.61 -3.76
C CYS A 93 -1.13 11.32 -3.60
N TRP A 94 0.19 11.45 -3.66
CA TRP A 94 1.13 10.38 -3.34
C TRP A 94 1.53 10.46 -1.87
N TYR A 95 1.76 9.31 -1.26
CA TYR A 95 2.17 9.23 0.14
C TYR A 95 3.30 8.22 0.35
N LEU A 96 4.25 8.56 1.21
CA LEU A 96 5.19 7.60 1.79
C LEU A 96 4.65 7.07 3.12
N LEU A 97 5.07 5.84 3.44
CA LEU A 97 4.74 5.16 4.68
C LEU A 97 6.02 4.78 5.41
N ASP A 98 6.00 4.88 6.73
CA ASP A 98 7.07 4.38 7.59
C ASP A 98 6.61 3.20 8.46
N ASP A 99 7.52 2.70 9.29
CA ASP A 99 7.26 1.58 10.20
C ASP A 99 6.65 2.04 11.55
N ASP A 100 6.46 3.34 11.74
CA ASP A 100 5.83 3.97 12.90
C ASP A 100 4.35 4.30 12.66
N TYR A 101 3.77 3.75 11.59
CA TYR A 101 2.38 3.94 11.18
C TYR A 101 2.07 5.36 10.70
N MET A 102 3.07 6.11 10.26
CA MET A 102 2.86 7.44 9.70
C MET A 102 2.61 7.36 8.19
N ARG A 103 1.87 8.35 7.69
CA ARG A 103 1.66 8.61 6.28
C ARG A 103 1.99 10.07 6.00
N GLU A 104 2.94 10.32 5.12
CA GLU A 104 3.37 11.68 4.76
C GLU A 104 3.18 11.94 3.26
N PRO A 105 2.70 13.14 2.86
CA PRO A 105 2.60 13.51 1.45
C PRO A 105 3.97 13.40 0.77
N TYR A 106 4.01 12.75 -0.39
CA TYR A 106 5.18 12.66 -1.24
C TYR A 106 5.03 13.60 -2.43
N TYR A 107 5.95 14.56 -2.52
CA TYR A 107 6.09 15.43 -3.67
C TYR A 107 7.34 15.00 -4.42
N ALA A 108 7.18 14.49 -5.64
CA ALA A 108 8.32 14.18 -6.48
C ALA A 108 9.17 15.46 -6.61
N PRO A 109 10.51 15.38 -6.49
CA PRO A 109 11.35 16.54 -6.72
C PRO A 109 11.04 17.08 -8.12
N GLU A 110 10.83 18.40 -8.22
CA GLU A 110 10.68 19.05 -9.51
C GLU A 110 11.92 18.70 -10.33
N THR A 111 11.73 18.11 -11.50
CA THR A 111 12.83 17.85 -12.41
C THR A 111 13.38 19.19 -12.84
N GLU A 112 14.59 19.54 -12.39
CA GLU A 112 15.34 20.65 -12.97
C GLU A 112 15.60 20.28 -14.44
N GLU A 113 14.88 20.92 -15.36
CA GLU A 113 15.07 20.83 -16.81
C GLU A 113 16.35 21.54 -17.26
#